data_AF-A0AA38X234-F1
#
_entry.id   AF-A0AA38X234-F1
#
_cell.length_a   1.000
_cell.length_b   1.000
_cell.length_c   1.000
_cell.angle_alpha   90.00
_cell.angle_beta   90.00
_cell.angle_gamma   90.00
#
_symmetry.space_group_name_H-M   'P 1'
#
loop_
_entity.id
_entity.type
_entity.pdbx_description
1 polymer ?
#
loop_
_entity_poly.entity_id
_entity_poly.type
_entity_poly.pdbx_seq_one_letter_code
_entity_poly.pdbx_strand_id
1 'polypeptide(L)'
;MDDALYDTTWIAHSIPKLTPSFSRLLSAPATTPQARDSHRDQLSSHAQFFQEYLFEGKKRYEREEERIHLGGFKKCTWIRLLNNHNNADRSSSEVGKKRKRETQEEHERFQNNGILITVVYEKKVFKSIVYTSSSSTTNASKRSRVASTARNNSSTQPTASTEGTAILLTKGPPSASKPLRTYLEETFSLPQIQPLTLSSPFIQSTLEKYLLSVHPHILGTVKLTLSFTAPVAPQLKSLELALPSETVQTFSSELLRSSSRRSRPKENVFMNQLSSFVLNKSGLTIPLIRNVFGVKEGEWKPIDEQPGAPVRVSRISTALFAIGVEGKVKFVGKGVDLEDGGEGDDTGGVNAVRRANWQALADMLEEVGRLEREEETAEDDNIDVLPLRAATAFATKI
;
A
#
# COMPACT_ATOMS: atom_id res chain seq x y z
N MET A 1 -7.67 -8.78 -8.62
CA MET A 1 -7.55 -8.61 -7.15
C MET A 1 -8.30 -9.75 -6.52
N ASP A 2 -7.73 -10.44 -5.55
CA ASP A 2 -8.40 -11.55 -4.87
C ASP A 2 -9.56 -11.02 -4.02
N ASP A 3 -10.71 -11.69 -4.05
CA ASP A 3 -11.90 -11.33 -3.28
C ASP A 3 -11.61 -11.37 -1.76
N ALA A 4 -10.55 -12.07 -1.35
CA ALA A 4 -10.06 -12.08 0.02
C ALA A 4 -9.74 -10.68 0.57
N LEU A 5 -9.37 -9.70 -0.27
CA LEU A 5 -9.03 -8.33 0.14
C LEU A 5 -10.25 -7.47 0.49
N TYR A 6 -11.43 -7.85 0.04
CA TYR A 6 -12.65 -7.07 0.15
C TYR A 6 -13.42 -7.35 1.45
N ASP A 7 -14.24 -6.37 1.82
CA ASP A 7 -15.15 -6.38 2.97
C ASP A 7 -14.48 -6.73 4.30
N THR A 8 -13.19 -6.40 4.38
CA THR A 8 -12.33 -6.65 5.52
C THR A 8 -11.54 -5.39 5.83
N THR A 9 -11.52 -5.00 7.11
CA THR A 9 -10.58 -4.00 7.59
C THR A 9 -9.25 -4.66 7.91
N TRP A 10 -8.19 -4.17 7.30
CA TRP A 10 -6.82 -4.60 7.41
C TRP A 10 -6.01 -3.59 8.23
N ILE A 11 -5.04 -4.09 8.99
CA ILE A 11 -3.97 -3.30 9.58
C ILE A 11 -2.70 -3.58 8.79
N ALA A 12 -2.19 -2.55 8.11
CA ALA A 12 -0.98 -2.61 7.32
C ALA A 12 0.27 -2.46 8.20
N HIS A 13 1.29 -3.24 7.89
CA HIS A 13 2.62 -3.17 8.47
C HIS A 13 3.64 -3.05 7.33
N SER A 14 4.72 -2.31 7.59
CA SER A 14 5.88 -2.20 6.69
C SER A 14 6.80 -3.40 6.86
N ILE A 15 7.26 -3.96 5.75
CA ILE A 15 8.43 -4.84 5.68
C ILE A 15 9.45 -4.10 4.81
N PRO A 16 10.36 -3.36 5.44
CA PRO A 16 11.15 -2.36 4.73
C PRO A 16 12.17 -2.96 3.78
N LYS A 17 12.78 -4.07 4.20
CA LYS A 17 13.79 -4.77 3.42
C LYS A 17 13.45 -6.25 3.34
N LEU A 18 13.30 -6.75 2.11
CA LEU A 18 13.12 -8.17 1.86
C LEU A 18 14.46 -8.88 1.79
N THR A 19 14.58 -9.99 2.53
CA THR A 19 15.70 -10.90 2.34
C THR A 19 15.54 -11.72 1.06
N PRO A 20 16.63 -12.23 0.46
CA PRO A 20 16.55 -13.02 -0.76
C PRO A 20 15.67 -14.28 -0.63
N SER A 21 15.65 -14.91 0.54
CA SER A 21 14.81 -16.08 0.84
C SER A 21 13.32 -15.73 0.81
N PHE A 22 12.93 -14.61 1.44
CA PHE A 22 11.55 -14.17 1.47
C PHE A 22 11.10 -13.60 0.11
N SER A 23 11.96 -12.84 -0.56
CA SER A 23 11.72 -12.37 -1.93
C SER A 23 11.49 -13.53 -2.90
N ARG A 24 12.27 -14.63 -2.78
CA ARG A 24 12.05 -15.85 -3.57
C ARG A 24 10.69 -16.50 -3.29
N LEU A 25 10.27 -16.52 -2.02
CA LEU A 25 8.96 -17.05 -1.65
C LEU A 25 7.82 -16.22 -2.29
N LEU A 26 7.97 -14.89 -2.30
CA LEU A 26 6.99 -13.98 -2.88
C LEU A 26 7.02 -13.98 -4.42
N SER A 27 8.19 -14.17 -5.05
CA SER A 27 8.37 -14.11 -6.51
C SER A 27 7.55 -15.14 -7.27
N ALA A 28 7.10 -14.79 -8.48
CA ALA A 28 6.33 -15.70 -9.34
C ALA A 28 7.14 -16.96 -9.65
N PRO A 29 6.60 -18.18 -9.45
CA PRO A 29 7.29 -19.38 -9.90
C PRO A 29 7.43 -19.32 -11.43
N ALA A 30 8.43 -20.02 -11.96
CA ALA A 30 8.55 -20.20 -13.39
C ALA A 30 7.22 -20.73 -13.97
N THR A 31 6.95 -20.41 -15.24
CA THR A 31 5.69 -20.76 -15.90
C THR A 31 5.47 -22.27 -16.06
N THR A 32 6.49 -23.08 -15.76
CA THR A 32 6.43 -24.53 -15.84
C THR A 32 5.53 -25.12 -14.73
N PRO A 33 4.72 -26.16 -15.01
CA PRO A 33 3.89 -26.81 -14.00
C PRO A 33 4.70 -27.31 -12.79
N GLN A 34 5.84 -27.94 -13.04
CA GLN A 34 6.72 -28.45 -11.98
C GLN A 34 7.22 -27.35 -11.02
N ALA A 35 7.54 -26.16 -11.53
CA ALA A 35 7.95 -25.05 -10.67
C ALA A 35 6.78 -24.51 -9.82
N ARG A 36 5.55 -24.57 -10.34
CA ARG A 36 4.35 -24.20 -9.59
C ARG A 36 4.04 -25.20 -8.47
N ASP A 37 4.17 -26.49 -8.75
CA ASP A 37 3.97 -27.54 -7.76
C ASP A 37 5.03 -27.46 -6.66
N SER A 38 6.30 -27.31 -7.04
CA SER A 38 7.39 -27.10 -6.06
C SER A 38 7.18 -25.86 -5.20
N HIS A 39 6.70 -24.75 -5.78
CA HIS A 39 6.38 -23.54 -5.02
C HIS A 39 5.19 -23.74 -4.08
N ARG A 40 4.17 -24.49 -4.51
CA ARG A 40 3.01 -24.87 -3.67
C ARG A 40 3.44 -25.76 -2.50
N ASP A 41 4.35 -26.69 -2.72
CA ASP A 41 4.91 -27.55 -1.67
C ASP A 41 5.71 -26.72 -0.67
N GLN A 42 6.50 -25.75 -1.16
CA GLN A 42 7.23 -24.81 -0.31
C GLN A 42 6.29 -23.98 0.57
N LEU A 43 5.21 -23.43 0.01
CA LEU A 43 4.20 -22.70 0.80
C LEU A 43 3.50 -23.60 1.81
N SER A 44 3.22 -24.85 1.44
CA SER A 44 2.60 -25.84 2.33
C SER A 44 3.53 -26.21 3.50
N SER A 45 4.82 -26.33 3.23
CA SER A 45 5.85 -26.54 4.26
C SER A 45 5.93 -25.37 5.24
N HIS A 46 5.95 -24.11 4.75
CA HIS A 46 5.88 -22.94 5.63
C HIS A 46 4.59 -22.87 6.44
N ALA A 47 3.45 -23.28 5.87
CA ALA A 47 2.19 -23.36 6.62
C ALA A 47 2.26 -24.36 7.78
N GLN A 48 2.93 -25.50 7.59
CA GLN A 48 3.16 -26.49 8.65
C GLN A 48 4.12 -25.98 9.72
N PHE A 49 5.28 -25.41 9.32
CA PHE A 49 6.23 -24.84 10.28
C PHE A 49 5.62 -23.71 11.09
N PHE A 50 4.82 -22.83 10.45
CA PHE A 50 4.13 -21.78 11.18
C PHE A 50 3.06 -22.34 12.13
N GLN A 51 2.37 -23.42 11.73
CA GLN A 51 1.44 -24.11 12.62
C GLN A 51 2.15 -24.67 13.85
N GLU A 52 3.31 -25.31 13.69
CA GLU A 52 4.13 -25.81 14.81
C GLU A 52 4.59 -24.66 15.71
N TYR A 53 5.08 -23.57 15.12
CA TYR A 53 5.48 -22.34 15.81
C TYR A 53 4.34 -21.74 16.65
N LEU A 54 3.10 -21.79 16.16
CA LEU A 54 1.93 -21.31 16.92
C LEU A 54 1.68 -22.11 18.21
N PHE A 55 2.20 -23.33 18.34
CA PHE A 55 2.05 -24.16 19.55
C PHE A 55 3.33 -24.25 20.38
N GLU A 56 4.47 -23.93 19.78
CA GLU A 56 5.76 -23.92 20.45
C GLU A 56 5.80 -22.82 21.54
N GLY A 57 6.38 -23.14 22.70
CA GLY A 57 6.53 -22.20 23.81
C GLY A 57 5.25 -21.81 24.56
N LYS A 58 4.04 -22.11 24.04
CA LYS A 58 2.79 -21.78 24.73
C LYS A 58 2.57 -22.62 25.97
N LYS A 59 2.40 -21.95 27.11
CA LYS A 59 2.08 -22.61 28.38
C LYS A 59 0.71 -23.27 28.31
N ARG A 60 0.50 -24.32 29.10
CA ARG A 60 -0.75 -25.12 29.07
C ARG A 60 -2.00 -24.26 29.27
N TYR A 61 -1.94 -23.26 30.16
CA TYR A 61 -3.09 -22.38 30.41
C TYR A 61 -3.42 -21.47 29.22
N GLU A 62 -2.41 -20.99 28.48
CA GLU A 62 -2.61 -20.14 27.29
C GLU A 62 -3.30 -20.92 26.18
N ARG A 63 -2.91 -22.19 25.99
CA ARG A 63 -3.58 -23.10 25.04
C ARG A 63 -5.03 -23.36 25.41
N GLU A 64 -5.32 -23.52 26.70
CA GLU A 64 -6.69 -23.72 27.16
C GLU A 64 -7.54 -22.45 26.97
N GLU A 65 -7.00 -21.28 27.31
CA GLU A 65 -7.64 -19.99 27.08
C GLU A 65 -7.91 -19.75 25.59
N GLU A 66 -6.92 -20.02 24.74
CA GLU A 66 -7.04 -19.93 23.28
C GLU A 66 -8.12 -20.89 22.77
N ARG A 67 -8.16 -22.13 23.26
CA ARG A 67 -9.20 -23.10 22.93
C ARG A 67 -10.59 -22.63 23.38
N ILE A 68 -10.72 -22.00 24.54
CA ILE A 68 -12.00 -21.46 25.02
C ILE A 68 -12.48 -20.33 24.10
N HIS A 69 -11.60 -19.39 23.73
CA HIS A 69 -11.97 -18.18 22.99
C HIS A 69 -12.04 -18.36 21.48
N LEU A 70 -11.13 -19.14 20.91
CA LEU A 70 -10.98 -19.37 19.46
C LEU A 70 -11.54 -20.73 19.04
N GLY A 71 -11.69 -21.66 19.98
CA GLY A 71 -11.99 -23.07 19.69
C GLY A 71 -10.73 -23.84 19.29
N GLY A 72 -10.92 -25.10 18.89
CA GLY A 72 -9.82 -25.92 18.38
C GLY A 72 -9.20 -25.32 17.11
N PHE A 73 -7.88 -25.37 17.01
CA PHE A 73 -7.19 -25.09 15.74
C PHE A 73 -7.61 -26.11 14.68
N LYS A 74 -7.90 -25.65 13.46
CA LYS A 74 -8.31 -26.51 12.34
C LYS A 74 -7.25 -26.62 11.26
N LYS A 75 -6.79 -25.49 10.71
CA LYS A 75 -5.82 -25.49 9.61
C LYS A 75 -5.08 -24.16 9.48
N CYS A 76 -3.84 -24.23 8.99
CA CYS A 76 -3.11 -23.09 8.43
C CYS A 76 -2.86 -23.34 6.95
N THR A 77 -3.09 -22.35 6.09
CA THR A 77 -2.85 -22.45 4.65
C THR A 77 -2.17 -21.18 4.12
N TRP A 78 -1.16 -21.36 3.27
CA TRP A 78 -0.47 -20.28 2.58
C TRP A 78 -0.74 -20.45 1.08
N ILE A 79 -1.37 -19.45 0.47
CA ILE A 79 -1.83 -19.50 -0.92
C ILE A 79 -1.28 -18.29 -1.65
N ARG A 80 -0.70 -18.52 -2.82
CA ARG A 80 -0.26 -17.42 -3.69
C ARG A 80 -1.48 -16.66 -4.21
N LEU A 81 -1.46 -15.34 -4.11
CA LEU A 81 -2.42 -14.49 -4.79
C LEU A 81 -2.15 -14.53 -6.29
N LEU A 82 -3.07 -15.12 -7.06
CA LEU A 82 -2.94 -15.19 -8.51
C LEU A 82 -3.24 -13.84 -9.13
N ASN A 83 -2.34 -13.38 -10.00
CA ASN A 83 -2.60 -12.21 -10.82
C ASN A 83 -3.56 -12.63 -11.93
N ASN A 84 -4.87 -12.46 -11.70
CA ASN A 84 -5.95 -12.99 -12.54
C ASN A 84 -5.98 -12.42 -13.99
N HIS A 85 -5.04 -11.56 -14.34
CA HIS A 85 -4.95 -10.87 -15.61
C HIS A 85 -4.72 -11.77 -16.83
N ASN A 86 -4.19 -12.97 -16.66
CA ASN A 86 -3.74 -13.81 -17.79
C ASN A 86 -4.75 -14.87 -18.25
N ASN A 87 -5.91 -15.03 -17.58
CA ASN A 87 -6.85 -16.12 -17.91
C ASN A 87 -8.02 -15.70 -18.81
N ALA A 88 -8.28 -14.40 -18.99
CA ALA A 88 -9.40 -13.95 -19.83
C ALA A 88 -9.16 -14.17 -21.35
N ASP A 89 -7.90 -14.11 -21.80
CA ASP A 89 -7.58 -14.13 -23.25
C ASP A 89 -7.53 -15.52 -23.90
N ARG A 90 -7.77 -16.62 -23.17
CA ARG A 90 -7.66 -17.98 -23.72
C ARG A 90 -8.98 -18.63 -24.16
N SER A 91 -10.11 -17.94 -24.07
CA SER A 91 -11.42 -18.54 -24.38
C SER A 91 -12.13 -18.06 -25.65
N SER A 92 -11.64 -17.05 -26.38
CA SER A 92 -12.30 -16.54 -27.60
C SER A 92 -11.47 -16.75 -28.88
N SER A 93 -11.36 -18.00 -29.30
CA SER A 93 -10.87 -18.34 -30.64
C SER A 93 -12.01 -18.25 -31.65
N GLU A 94 -12.38 -17.06 -32.14
CA GLU A 94 -13.16 -16.93 -33.39
C GLU A 94 -12.68 -15.77 -34.28
N VAL A 95 -11.89 -16.17 -35.29
CA VAL A 95 -11.91 -15.74 -36.72
C VAL A 95 -11.99 -14.24 -37.05
N GLY A 96 -10.84 -13.67 -37.40
CA GLY A 96 -10.67 -13.00 -38.70
C GLY A 96 -11.24 -11.58 -38.89
N LYS A 97 -10.83 -10.59 -38.08
CA LYS A 97 -11.02 -9.17 -38.43
C LYS A 97 -9.71 -8.38 -38.35
N LYS A 98 -9.25 -7.86 -39.50
CA LYS A 98 -8.10 -6.94 -39.62
C LYS A 98 -8.38 -5.67 -38.82
N ARG A 99 -7.76 -5.51 -37.65
CA ARG A 99 -7.85 -4.30 -36.83
C ARG A 99 -6.69 -3.34 -37.09
N LYS A 100 -7.08 -2.06 -37.19
CA LYS A 100 -6.29 -0.84 -37.31
C LYS A 100 -5.37 -0.69 -36.10
N ARG A 101 -4.12 -0.30 -36.35
CA ARG A 101 -3.04 -0.14 -35.36
C ARG A 101 -3.37 1.05 -34.45
N GLU A 102 -4.03 0.78 -33.33
CA GLU A 102 -4.23 1.76 -32.26
C GLU A 102 -3.00 1.76 -31.36
N THR A 103 -2.55 2.97 -31.01
CA THR A 103 -1.39 3.22 -30.16
C THR A 103 -1.68 2.67 -28.77
N GLN A 104 -1.25 1.44 -28.53
CA GLN A 104 -1.30 0.76 -27.25
C GLN A 104 -0.35 1.50 -26.30
N GLU A 105 -0.88 2.50 -25.59
CA GLU A 105 -0.18 3.13 -24.48
C GLU A 105 0.26 2.04 -23.51
N GLU A 106 1.56 2.04 -23.21
CA GLU A 106 2.23 1.13 -22.30
C GLU A 106 1.61 1.23 -20.91
N HIS A 107 0.48 0.56 -20.67
CA HIS A 107 0.03 0.30 -19.31
C HIS A 107 1.03 -0.68 -18.71
N GLU A 108 1.96 -0.11 -17.94
CA GLU A 108 2.91 -0.82 -17.10
C GLU A 108 2.16 -1.92 -16.37
N ARG A 109 2.43 -3.17 -16.77
CA ARG A 109 1.85 -4.33 -16.14
C ARG A 109 2.50 -4.46 -14.78
N PHE A 110 1.90 -3.87 -13.75
CA PHE A 110 2.34 -4.06 -12.38
C PHE A 110 2.25 -5.55 -12.03
N GLN A 111 3.42 -6.22 -12.02
CA GLN A 111 3.55 -7.61 -11.60
C GLN A 111 3.59 -7.62 -10.08
N ASN A 112 2.42 -7.47 -9.50
CA ASN A 112 2.27 -7.52 -8.07
C ASN A 112 2.25 -8.98 -7.62
N ASN A 113 3.05 -9.26 -6.60
CA ASN A 113 3.18 -10.58 -6.02
C ASN A 113 2.63 -10.56 -4.59
N GLY A 114 1.90 -11.60 -4.21
CA GLY A 114 1.42 -11.70 -2.84
C GLY A 114 1.10 -13.11 -2.40
N ILE A 115 1.03 -13.28 -1.09
CA ILE A 115 0.69 -14.53 -0.41
C ILE A 115 -0.42 -14.24 0.60
N LEU A 116 -1.51 -14.98 0.50
CA LEU A 116 -2.58 -15.05 1.48
C LEU A 116 -2.28 -16.15 2.48
N ILE A 117 -2.17 -15.77 3.74
CA ILE A 117 -1.98 -16.65 4.89
C ILE A 117 -3.32 -16.70 5.62
N THR A 118 -3.88 -17.90 5.79
CA THR A 118 -5.14 -18.10 6.51
C THR A 118 -4.92 -19.07 7.67
N VAL A 119 -5.33 -18.64 8.87
CA VAL A 119 -5.34 -19.47 10.08
C VAL A 119 -6.78 -19.65 10.51
N VAL A 120 -7.24 -20.90 10.55
CA VAL A 120 -8.63 -21.27 10.85
C VAL A 120 -8.68 -21.96 12.21
N TYR A 121 -9.43 -21.37 13.11
CA TYR A 121 -9.92 -22.00 14.34
C TYR A 121 -11.43 -22.30 14.18
N GLU A 122 -12.01 -23.06 15.11
CA GLU A 122 -13.45 -23.37 15.08
C GLU A 122 -14.34 -22.13 15.11
N LYS A 123 -13.99 -21.13 15.94
CA LYS A 123 -14.83 -19.95 16.15
C LYS A 123 -14.40 -18.75 15.33
N LYS A 124 -13.15 -18.72 14.83
CA LYS A 124 -12.57 -17.53 14.17
C LYS A 124 -11.63 -17.91 13.03
N VAL A 125 -11.58 -17.03 12.02
CA VAL A 125 -10.65 -17.12 10.91
C VAL A 125 -9.82 -15.85 10.87
N PHE A 126 -8.50 -16.00 10.93
CA PHE A 126 -7.55 -14.91 10.75
C PHE A 126 -6.95 -14.99 9.35
N LYS A 127 -6.82 -13.84 8.72
CA LYS A 127 -6.24 -13.72 7.39
C LYS A 127 -5.11 -12.70 7.45
N SER A 128 -4.05 -12.97 6.72
CA SER A 128 -2.96 -12.03 6.51
C SER A 128 -2.55 -12.08 5.06
N ILE A 129 -2.13 -10.96 4.49
CA ILE A 129 -1.67 -10.87 3.11
C ILE A 129 -0.31 -10.20 3.13
N VAL A 130 0.69 -10.90 2.63
CA VAL A 130 1.98 -10.29 2.29
C VAL A 130 1.92 -9.87 0.84
N TYR A 131 2.32 -8.64 0.57
CA TYR A 131 2.20 -8.04 -0.75
C TYR A 131 3.47 -7.28 -1.10
N THR A 132 4.00 -7.49 -2.30
CA THR A 132 5.20 -6.81 -2.80
C THR A 132 5.09 -6.52 -4.29
N SER A 133 5.83 -5.52 -4.74
CA SER A 133 6.00 -5.20 -6.16
C SER A 133 7.36 -5.75 -6.60
N SER A 134 7.35 -6.67 -7.57
CA SER A 134 8.59 -6.96 -8.29
C SER A 134 8.77 -5.90 -9.36
N SER A 135 9.64 -4.93 -9.12
CA SER A 135 10.13 -4.07 -10.18
C SER A 135 10.93 -4.93 -11.15
N SER A 136 10.29 -5.40 -12.22
CA SER A 136 11.02 -6.00 -13.33
C SER A 136 11.76 -4.87 -14.04
N THR A 137 12.92 -4.47 -13.53
CA THR A 137 13.84 -3.54 -14.19
C THR A 137 14.50 -4.25 -15.37
N THR A 138 13.71 -4.70 -16.35
CA THR A 138 14.20 -5.23 -17.63
C THR A 138 14.20 -4.17 -18.73
N ASN A 139 13.77 -2.94 -18.44
CA ASN A 139 13.70 -1.86 -19.42
C ASN A 139 14.87 -0.88 -19.37
N ALA A 140 15.99 -1.25 -18.74
CA ALA A 140 17.25 -0.53 -18.93
C ALA A 140 17.86 -0.90 -20.28
N SER A 141 17.83 0.07 -21.22
CA SER A 141 18.74 0.30 -22.35
C SER A 141 18.77 -0.68 -23.54
N LYS A 142 17.75 -0.60 -24.43
CA LYS A 142 17.90 -1.01 -25.85
C LYS A 142 18.02 0.13 -26.87
N ARG A 143 18.24 1.38 -26.42
CA ARG A 143 18.43 2.51 -27.34
C ARG A 143 19.69 3.31 -27.02
N SER A 144 20.85 2.68 -27.17
CA SER A 144 22.09 3.40 -27.49
C SER A 144 22.78 2.68 -28.64
N ARG A 145 22.44 3.08 -29.87
CA ARG A 145 23.21 2.82 -31.08
C ARG A 145 23.54 4.18 -31.67
N VAL A 146 24.68 4.75 -31.29
CA VAL A 146 25.66 5.40 -32.20
C VAL A 146 27.05 5.26 -31.56
N ALA A 147 28.00 4.80 -32.37
CA ALA A 147 29.42 4.51 -32.17
C ALA A 147 30.22 5.37 -31.17
N SER A 148 31.12 4.77 -30.38
CA SER A 148 32.52 4.53 -30.79
C SER A 148 33.44 4.16 -29.59
N THR A 149 34.33 3.18 -29.83
CA THR A 149 35.69 2.97 -29.26
C THR A 149 35.93 2.64 -27.78
N ALA A 150 36.41 1.40 -27.59
CA ALA A 150 37.56 0.97 -26.79
C ALA A 150 37.50 0.93 -25.24
N ARG A 151 37.81 -0.28 -24.73
CA ARG A 151 38.55 -0.61 -23.49
C ARG A 151 37.82 -0.38 -22.15
N ASN A 152 37.30 -1.46 -21.56
CA ASN A 152 38.03 -2.24 -20.55
C ASN A 152 37.14 -3.32 -19.92
N ASN A 153 37.66 -4.55 -19.90
CA ASN A 153 37.12 -5.67 -19.13
C ASN A 153 37.27 -5.37 -17.63
N SER A 154 36.15 -5.16 -16.94
CA SER A 154 36.05 -5.52 -15.53
C SER A 154 34.70 -6.20 -15.34
N SER A 155 34.75 -7.51 -15.08
CA SER A 155 33.61 -8.31 -14.68
C SER A 155 33.28 -7.98 -13.22
N THR A 156 32.62 -6.85 -13.00
CA THR A 156 31.87 -6.64 -11.76
C THR A 156 30.57 -7.41 -11.91
N GLN A 157 30.45 -8.50 -11.15
CA GLN A 157 29.16 -9.15 -10.91
C GLN A 157 28.15 -8.06 -10.54
N PRO A 158 26.94 -8.04 -11.13
CA PRO A 158 25.87 -7.26 -10.56
C PRO A 158 25.55 -7.90 -9.22
N THR A 159 26.07 -7.34 -8.13
CA THR A 159 25.53 -7.57 -6.79
C THR A 159 24.12 -7.01 -6.83
N ALA A 160 23.17 -7.87 -7.16
CA ALA A 160 21.75 -7.58 -7.17
C ALA A 160 21.31 -7.35 -5.71
N SER A 161 21.60 -6.17 -5.17
CA SER A 161 20.87 -5.61 -4.03
C SER A 161 19.45 -5.35 -4.52
N THR A 162 18.65 -6.42 -4.56
CA THR A 162 17.23 -6.33 -4.87
C THR A 162 16.57 -5.83 -3.60
N GLU A 163 16.70 -4.52 -3.36
CA GLU A 163 16.01 -3.81 -2.28
C GLU A 163 14.53 -3.75 -2.63
N GLY A 164 13.85 -4.86 -2.35
CA GLY A 164 12.39 -4.93 -2.41
C GLY A 164 11.81 -4.57 -1.05
N THR A 165 10.70 -3.84 -1.07
CA THR A 165 9.83 -3.61 0.10
C THR A 165 8.58 -4.48 -0.02
N ALA A 166 7.93 -4.77 1.12
CA ALA A 166 6.61 -5.37 1.14
C ALA A 166 5.71 -4.70 2.18
N ILE A 167 4.41 -4.92 2.04
CA ILE A 167 3.42 -4.63 3.07
C ILE A 167 2.80 -5.93 3.58
N LEU A 168 2.57 -5.99 4.88
CA LEU A 168 1.83 -7.06 5.54
C LEU A 168 0.48 -6.52 6.03
N LEU A 169 -0.60 -6.94 5.37
CA LEU A 169 -1.97 -6.66 5.78
C LEU A 169 -2.42 -7.76 6.73
N THR A 170 -2.91 -7.41 7.92
CA THR A 170 -3.41 -8.39 8.89
C THR A 170 -4.87 -8.13 9.25
N LYS A 171 -5.66 -9.21 9.32
CA LYS A 171 -7.04 -9.24 9.83
C LYS A 171 -7.07 -10.08 11.10
N GLY A 172 -7.15 -9.42 12.24
CA GLY A 172 -7.28 -10.09 13.53
C GLY A 172 -6.82 -9.23 14.70
N PRO A 173 -6.99 -9.72 15.94
CA PRO A 173 -6.43 -9.08 17.12
C PRO A 173 -4.90 -9.19 17.13
N PRO A 174 -4.19 -8.32 17.88
CA PRO A 174 -2.73 -8.36 18.01
C PRO A 174 -2.20 -9.72 18.48
N SER A 175 -2.96 -10.45 19.29
CA SER A 175 -2.59 -11.79 19.77
C SER A 175 -2.47 -12.83 18.65
N ALA A 176 -3.21 -12.66 17.54
CA ALA A 176 -3.14 -13.54 16.38
C ALA A 176 -2.10 -13.07 15.35
N SER A 177 -1.88 -11.76 15.21
CA SER A 177 -0.93 -11.21 14.24
C SER A 177 0.52 -11.16 14.73
N LYS A 178 0.76 -11.05 16.05
CA LYS A 178 2.11 -11.01 16.62
C LYS A 178 2.90 -12.30 16.33
N PRO A 179 2.39 -13.52 16.55
CA PRO A 179 3.14 -14.74 16.24
C PRO A 179 3.52 -14.85 14.76
N LEU A 180 2.64 -14.41 13.85
CA LEU A 180 2.95 -14.39 12.42
C LEU A 180 4.12 -13.46 12.11
N ARG A 181 4.13 -12.25 12.67
CA ARG A 181 5.23 -11.30 12.45
C ARG A 181 6.54 -11.85 12.98
N THR A 182 6.55 -12.36 14.21
CA THR A 182 7.75 -12.93 14.82
C THR A 182 8.26 -14.14 14.03
N TYR A 183 7.36 -15.03 13.58
CA TYR A 183 7.73 -16.13 12.69
C TYR A 183 8.40 -15.64 11.40
N LEU A 184 7.84 -14.60 10.75
CA LEU A 184 8.39 -14.04 9.53
C LEU A 184 9.76 -13.38 9.78
N GLU A 185 9.90 -12.62 10.85
CA GLU A 185 11.16 -11.99 11.30
C GLU A 185 12.25 -13.03 11.54
N GLU A 186 11.96 -14.07 12.32
CA GLU A 186 12.93 -15.10 12.70
C GLU A 186 13.27 -16.03 11.51
N THR A 187 12.25 -16.54 10.81
CA THR A 187 12.44 -17.55 9.74
C THR A 187 13.16 -16.97 8.52
N PHE A 188 12.87 -15.72 8.18
CA PHE A 188 13.44 -15.07 7.00
C PHE A 188 14.51 -14.03 7.33
N SER A 189 14.86 -13.87 8.61
CA SER A 189 15.80 -12.85 9.09
C SER A 189 15.41 -11.44 8.61
N LEU A 190 14.12 -11.13 8.64
CA LEU A 190 13.61 -9.82 8.24
C LEU A 190 13.94 -8.79 9.32
N PRO A 191 14.14 -7.51 8.95
CA PRO A 191 14.07 -6.42 9.92
C PRO A 191 12.70 -6.41 10.61
N GLN A 192 12.63 -5.70 11.74
CA GLN A 192 11.41 -5.61 12.53
C GLN A 192 10.23 -5.12 11.68
N ILE A 193 9.12 -5.86 11.72
CA ILE A 193 7.88 -5.54 10.99
C ILE A 193 7.08 -4.52 11.80
N GLN A 194 7.11 -3.27 11.35
CA GLN A 194 6.52 -2.14 12.06
C GLN A 194 5.12 -1.79 11.56
N PRO A 195 4.20 -1.27 12.41
CA PRO A 195 2.93 -0.71 11.95
C PRO A 195 3.17 0.39 10.90
N LEU A 196 2.46 0.31 9.77
CA LEU A 196 2.62 1.30 8.70
C LEU A 196 1.91 2.60 9.08
N THR A 197 2.66 3.69 9.15
CA THR A 197 2.09 5.04 9.31
C THR A 197 2.09 5.74 7.96
N LEU A 198 0.90 6.03 7.43
CA LEU A 198 0.72 6.74 6.16
C LEU A 198 0.65 8.25 6.39
N SER A 199 1.22 9.02 5.49
CA SER A 199 1.16 10.48 5.56
C SER A 199 -0.23 11.03 5.20
N SER A 200 -0.59 12.20 5.77
CA SER A 200 -1.81 12.95 5.39
C SER A 200 -1.83 13.27 3.88
N PRO A 201 -0.71 13.69 3.27
CA PRO A 201 -0.61 13.84 1.83
C PRO A 201 -0.85 12.55 1.04
N PHE A 202 -0.29 11.42 1.48
CA PHE A 202 -0.50 10.14 0.79
C PHE A 202 -1.98 9.77 0.65
N ILE A 203 -2.74 9.85 1.76
CA ILE A 203 -4.16 9.47 1.73
C ILE A 203 -5.01 10.44 0.90
N GLN A 204 -4.67 11.74 0.92
CA GLN A 204 -5.34 12.76 0.09
C GLN A 204 -5.07 12.52 -1.41
N SER A 205 -3.83 12.24 -1.80
CA SER A 205 -3.46 11.90 -3.18
C SER A 205 -4.14 10.61 -3.64
N THR A 206 -4.21 9.61 -2.76
CA THR A 206 -4.93 8.35 -3.04
C THR A 206 -6.39 8.59 -3.40
N LEU A 207 -7.09 9.49 -2.68
CA LEU A 207 -8.48 9.84 -2.99
C LEU A 207 -8.62 10.45 -4.40
N GLU A 208 -7.72 11.36 -4.78
CA GLU A 208 -7.78 11.98 -6.11
C GLU A 208 -7.50 11.00 -7.24
N LYS A 209 -6.47 10.15 -7.08
CA LYS A 209 -6.20 9.07 -8.04
C LYS A 209 -7.41 8.14 -8.19
N TYR A 210 -8.11 7.88 -7.08
CA TYR A 210 -9.34 7.08 -7.09
C TYR A 210 -10.48 7.77 -7.86
N LEU A 211 -10.67 9.08 -7.65
CA LEU A 211 -11.67 9.90 -8.37
C LEU A 211 -11.38 10.00 -9.87
N LEU A 212 -10.11 9.93 -10.28
CA LEU A 212 -9.71 9.88 -11.69
C LEU A 212 -9.94 8.50 -12.32
N SER A 213 -9.86 7.45 -11.52
CA SER A 213 -9.92 6.06 -11.99
C SER A 213 -11.34 5.49 -11.99
N VAL A 214 -12.20 5.97 -11.10
CA VAL A 214 -13.50 5.37 -10.80
C VAL A 214 -14.62 6.39 -10.99
N HIS A 215 -15.75 5.95 -11.55
CA HIS A 215 -16.88 6.83 -11.79
C HIS A 215 -17.41 7.46 -10.48
N PRO A 216 -17.58 8.79 -10.39
CA PRO A 216 -17.94 9.46 -9.13
C PRO A 216 -19.25 9.00 -8.49
N HIS A 217 -20.20 8.49 -9.27
CA HIS A 217 -21.50 8.06 -8.77
C HIS A 217 -21.42 6.83 -7.86
N ILE A 218 -20.44 5.95 -8.06
CA ILE A 218 -20.28 4.73 -7.24
C ILE A 218 -19.46 4.98 -5.97
N LEU A 219 -18.78 6.13 -5.86
CA LEU A 219 -18.04 6.52 -4.64
C LEU A 219 -18.95 6.90 -3.47
N GLY A 220 -20.19 7.30 -3.75
CA GLY A 220 -21.16 7.70 -2.73
C GLY A 220 -20.70 8.92 -1.91
N THR A 221 -20.99 8.90 -0.61
CA THR A 221 -20.53 9.94 0.32
C THR A 221 -19.04 9.78 0.62
N VAL A 222 -18.28 10.87 0.45
CA VAL A 222 -16.85 10.92 0.86
C VAL A 222 -16.77 11.53 2.26
N LYS A 223 -16.11 10.84 3.18
CA LYS A 223 -15.91 11.28 4.57
C LYS A 223 -14.43 11.51 4.84
N LEU A 224 -14.09 12.70 5.30
CA LEU A 224 -12.74 13.07 5.74
C LEU A 224 -12.75 13.23 7.26
N THR A 225 -11.86 12.55 7.95
CA THR A 225 -11.64 12.75 9.38
C THR A 225 -10.40 13.60 9.58
N LEU A 226 -10.56 14.73 10.27
CA LEU A 226 -9.48 15.58 10.73
C LEU A 226 -9.16 15.20 12.18
N SER A 227 -7.89 14.97 12.51
CA SER A 227 -7.43 14.80 13.90
C SER A 227 -6.70 16.04 14.38
N PHE A 228 -6.91 16.42 15.64
CA PHE A 228 -6.28 17.57 16.27
C PHE A 228 -5.21 17.11 17.26
N THR A 229 -4.06 17.77 17.27
CA THR A 229 -3.03 17.55 18.28
C THR A 229 -3.25 18.50 19.47
N ALA A 230 -2.99 18.03 20.69
CA ALA A 230 -2.98 18.90 21.85
C ALA A 230 -1.82 19.92 21.72
N PRO A 231 -1.98 21.19 22.11
CA PRO A 231 -3.05 21.75 22.96
C PRO A 231 -4.16 22.50 22.21
N VAL A 232 -4.19 22.49 20.87
CA VAL A 232 -5.06 23.39 20.08
C VAL A 232 -6.54 23.24 20.39
N ALA A 233 -6.99 22.01 20.65
CA ALA A 233 -8.34 21.75 21.12
C ALA A 233 -8.34 20.54 22.07
N PRO A 234 -8.14 20.72 23.39
CA PRO A 234 -7.96 19.62 24.33
C PRO A 234 -9.18 18.69 24.42
N GLN A 235 -10.36 19.18 24.07
CA GLN A 235 -11.62 18.43 24.08
C GLN A 235 -12.04 17.92 22.68
N LEU A 236 -11.50 18.49 21.60
CA LEU A 236 -11.87 18.10 20.23
C LEU A 236 -10.78 17.18 19.65
N LYS A 237 -10.98 15.87 19.77
CA LYS A 237 -10.02 14.87 19.25
C LYS A 237 -10.07 14.75 17.73
N SER A 238 -11.27 14.84 17.16
CA SER A 238 -11.49 14.65 15.73
C SER A 238 -12.73 15.37 15.22
N LEU A 239 -12.71 15.77 13.96
CA LEU A 239 -13.85 16.34 13.22
C LEU A 239 -14.07 15.52 11.95
N GLU A 240 -15.31 15.07 11.71
CA GLU A 240 -15.69 14.38 10.47
C GLU A 240 -16.39 15.35 9.53
N LEU A 241 -15.87 15.46 8.30
CA LEU A 241 -16.47 16.19 7.20
C LEU A 241 -17.10 15.17 6.24
N ALA A 242 -18.43 15.17 6.12
CA ALA A 242 -19.15 14.30 5.20
C ALA A 242 -19.58 15.09 3.95
N LEU A 243 -19.13 14.65 2.78
CA LEU A 243 -19.42 15.24 1.48
C LEU A 243 -20.47 14.40 0.76
N PRO A 244 -21.66 14.96 0.50
CA PRO A 244 -22.67 14.30 -0.30
C PRO A 244 -22.18 13.95 -1.71
N SER A 245 -22.74 12.88 -2.27
CA SER A 245 -22.41 12.36 -3.60
C SER A 245 -22.46 13.45 -4.67
N GLU A 246 -23.45 14.33 -4.60
CA GLU A 246 -23.69 15.41 -5.56
C GLU A 246 -22.54 16.44 -5.55
N THR A 247 -21.99 16.71 -4.38
CA THR A 247 -20.83 17.61 -4.22
C THR A 247 -19.57 16.96 -4.77
N VAL A 248 -19.37 15.67 -4.49
CA VAL A 248 -18.25 14.89 -5.01
C VAL A 248 -18.29 14.83 -6.55
N GLN A 249 -19.46 14.60 -7.13
CA GLN A 249 -19.69 14.62 -8.58
C GLN A 249 -19.38 15.98 -9.21
N THR A 250 -19.80 17.07 -8.56
CA THR A 250 -19.52 18.43 -9.03
C THR A 250 -18.02 18.71 -9.06
N PHE A 251 -17.29 18.39 -7.97
CA PHE A 251 -15.85 18.64 -7.90
C PHE A 251 -15.04 17.71 -8.80
N SER A 252 -15.43 16.44 -8.89
CA SER A 252 -14.78 15.46 -9.77
C SER A 252 -14.95 15.78 -11.26
N SER A 253 -16.09 16.36 -11.66
CA SER A 253 -16.30 16.79 -13.05
C SER A 253 -15.27 17.86 -13.46
N GLU A 254 -14.93 18.76 -12.56
CA GLU A 254 -13.91 19.79 -12.82
C GLU A 254 -12.49 19.20 -12.80
N LEU A 255 -12.23 18.23 -11.92
CA LEU A 255 -10.99 17.44 -11.94
C LEU A 255 -10.79 16.76 -13.30
N LEU A 256 -11.81 16.06 -13.82
CA LEU A 256 -11.78 15.40 -15.13
C LEU A 256 -11.63 16.38 -16.30
N ARG A 257 -12.22 17.57 -16.21
CA ARG A 257 -12.02 18.64 -17.21
C ARG A 257 -10.59 19.19 -17.19
N SER A 258 -9.99 19.27 -16.01
CA SER A 258 -8.64 19.77 -15.84
C SER A 258 -7.57 18.78 -16.35
N SER A 259 -7.81 17.47 -16.27
CA SER A 259 -6.89 16.43 -16.74
C SER A 259 -6.90 16.25 -18.27
N SER A 260 -8.00 16.59 -18.95
CA SER A 260 -8.13 16.47 -20.41
C SER A 260 -7.33 17.52 -21.20
N ARG A 261 -7.05 18.68 -20.60
CA ARG A 261 -6.25 19.72 -21.26
C ARG A 261 -4.80 19.24 -21.24
N ARG A 262 -4.10 19.25 -22.40
CA ARG A 262 -2.67 18.86 -22.60
C ARG A 262 -1.63 19.55 -21.68
N SER A 263 -2.07 20.32 -20.68
CA SER A 263 -1.23 20.82 -19.60
C SER A 263 -0.93 19.67 -18.64
N ARG A 264 0.22 19.75 -17.94
CA ARG A 264 0.53 18.79 -16.88
C ARG A 264 -0.66 18.72 -15.91
N PRO A 265 -1.11 17.51 -15.52
CA PRO A 265 -2.21 17.36 -14.58
C PRO A 265 -1.89 18.18 -13.35
N LYS A 266 -2.78 19.12 -13.01
CA LYS A 266 -2.66 19.86 -11.77
C LYS A 266 -2.94 18.87 -10.65
N GLU A 267 -1.93 18.55 -9.86
CA GLU A 267 -2.13 17.74 -8.68
C GLU A 267 -3.03 18.50 -7.69
N ASN A 268 -3.86 17.77 -6.96
CA ASN A 268 -4.66 18.29 -5.85
C ASN A 268 -5.85 19.17 -6.24
N VAL A 269 -6.41 19.07 -7.46
CA VAL A 269 -7.54 19.93 -7.88
C VAL A 269 -8.77 19.71 -7.00
N PHE A 270 -9.10 18.46 -6.69
CA PHE A 270 -10.30 18.14 -5.91
C PHE A 270 -10.13 18.62 -4.47
N MET A 271 -9.00 18.33 -3.84
CA MET A 271 -8.70 18.73 -2.48
C MET A 271 -8.64 20.26 -2.34
N ASN A 272 -8.07 20.97 -3.33
CA ASN A 272 -8.08 22.43 -3.37
C ASN A 272 -9.52 23.00 -3.40
N GLN A 273 -10.37 22.47 -4.28
CA GLN A 273 -11.78 22.90 -4.35
C GLN A 273 -12.53 22.63 -3.05
N LEU A 274 -12.32 21.45 -2.48
CA LEU A 274 -12.91 21.06 -1.20
C LEU A 274 -12.49 22.01 -0.09
N SER A 275 -11.21 22.34 0.05
CA SER A 275 -10.76 23.28 1.07
C SER A 275 -11.32 24.67 0.85
N SER A 276 -11.35 25.18 -0.39
CA SER A 276 -11.96 26.49 -0.67
C SER A 276 -13.45 26.48 -0.30
N PHE A 277 -14.17 25.40 -0.65
CA PHE A 277 -15.58 25.27 -0.30
C PHE A 277 -15.80 25.25 1.21
N VAL A 278 -15.04 24.45 1.95
CA VAL A 278 -15.16 24.34 3.41
C VAL A 278 -14.78 25.64 4.10
N LEU A 279 -13.70 26.29 3.65
CA LEU A 279 -13.30 27.61 4.14
C LEU A 279 -14.41 28.64 3.92
N ASN A 280 -14.98 28.70 2.72
CA ASN A 280 -16.03 29.67 2.39
C ASN A 280 -17.35 29.41 3.12
N LYS A 281 -17.67 28.15 3.44
CA LYS A 281 -18.95 27.78 4.08
C LYS A 281 -18.89 27.73 5.60
N SER A 282 -17.74 27.42 6.18
CA SER A 282 -17.59 27.18 7.62
C SER A 282 -16.52 28.03 8.29
N GLY A 283 -15.65 28.70 7.52
CA GLY A 283 -14.45 29.35 8.05
C GLY A 283 -13.33 28.39 8.44
N LEU A 284 -13.51 27.07 8.26
CA LEU A 284 -12.50 26.07 8.59
C LEU A 284 -11.49 25.89 7.46
N THR A 285 -10.21 25.88 7.81
CA THR A 285 -9.12 25.55 6.89
C THR A 285 -8.81 24.05 6.99
N ILE A 286 -8.91 23.34 5.87
CA ILE A 286 -8.48 21.93 5.79
C ILE A 286 -6.97 21.91 5.53
N PRO A 287 -6.19 21.09 6.26
CA PRO A 287 -4.78 20.87 5.94
C PRO A 287 -4.70 20.16 4.57
N LEU A 288 -4.27 20.92 3.56
CA LEU A 288 -4.13 20.44 2.20
C LEU A 288 -2.69 20.10 1.87
N ILE A 289 -2.52 19.17 0.93
CA ILE A 289 -1.30 19.09 0.12
C ILE A 289 -1.20 20.39 -0.70
N ARG A 290 -0.55 21.41 -0.15
CA ARG A 290 -0.15 22.56 -0.94
C ARG A 290 1.13 22.20 -1.67
N ASN A 291 1.01 21.69 -2.88
CA ASN A 291 2.01 21.99 -3.91
C ASN A 291 1.82 23.46 -4.26
N VAL A 292 2.44 24.37 -3.49
CA VAL A 292 2.44 25.77 -3.90
C VAL A 292 3.30 25.85 -5.16
N PHE A 293 2.62 26.05 -6.29
CA PHE A 293 3.25 26.39 -7.55
C PHE A 293 4.20 27.57 -7.35
N GLY A 294 5.50 27.36 -7.56
CA GLY A 294 6.50 28.44 -7.65
C GLY A 294 7.72 28.32 -6.74
N VAL A 295 7.76 27.36 -5.80
CA VAL A 295 8.97 27.08 -5.02
C VAL A 295 9.61 25.82 -5.59
N LYS A 296 10.92 25.90 -5.84
CA LYS A 296 11.70 24.89 -6.53
C LYS A 296 11.71 23.58 -5.72
N GLU A 297 11.67 22.44 -6.42
CA GLU A 297 12.03 21.13 -5.84
C GLU A 297 13.34 21.28 -5.06
N GLY A 298 13.27 21.17 -3.72
CA GLY A 298 14.41 21.34 -2.81
C GLY A 298 14.22 22.32 -1.65
N GLU A 299 13.23 23.23 -1.69
CA GLU A 299 13.00 24.20 -0.59
C GLU A 299 11.74 23.94 0.26
N TRP A 300 10.96 22.91 -0.06
CA TRP A 300 9.79 22.54 0.73
C TRP A 300 10.14 21.62 1.88
N LYS A 301 9.97 22.10 3.11
CA LYS A 301 9.54 21.21 4.20
C LYS A 301 8.02 21.29 4.26
N PRO A 302 7.26 20.24 3.89
CA PRO A 302 5.82 20.24 4.04
C PRO A 302 5.45 20.60 5.48
N ILE A 303 4.62 21.62 5.64
CA ILE A 303 4.13 22.10 6.96
C ILE A 303 3.43 20.96 7.73
N ASP A 304 2.93 19.95 7.01
CA ASP A 304 2.22 18.77 7.54
C ASP A 304 3.17 17.64 8.02
N GLU A 305 4.47 17.68 7.69
CA GLU A 305 5.46 16.70 8.18
C GLU A 305 6.21 17.19 9.43
N GLN A 306 5.99 18.44 9.87
CA GLN A 306 6.46 18.82 11.19
C GLN A 306 5.70 18.00 12.24
N PRO A 307 6.39 17.20 13.07
CA PRO A 307 5.77 16.55 14.21
C PRO A 307 5.13 17.63 15.09
N GLY A 308 3.80 17.75 15.04
CA GLY A 308 3.08 18.81 15.77
C GLY A 308 2.16 19.71 14.94
N ALA A 309 1.94 19.42 13.65
CA ALA A 309 0.86 20.10 12.91
C ALA A 309 -0.46 20.03 13.71
N PRO A 310 -1.15 21.16 13.93
CA PRO A 310 -2.27 21.25 14.86
C PRO A 310 -3.50 20.46 14.39
N VAL A 311 -3.62 20.30 13.08
CA VAL A 311 -4.72 19.60 12.39
C VAL A 311 -4.13 18.83 11.23
N ARG A 312 -4.52 17.56 11.06
CA ARG A 312 -4.15 16.74 9.89
C ARG A 312 -5.33 15.90 9.41
N VAL A 313 -5.34 15.53 8.13
CA VAL A 313 -6.27 14.50 7.63
C VAL A 313 -5.79 13.15 8.16
N SER A 314 -6.58 12.49 8.98
CA SER A 314 -6.23 11.21 9.61
C SER A 314 -6.88 10.01 8.95
N ARG A 315 -8.00 10.22 8.26
CA ARG A 315 -8.73 9.15 7.57
C ARG A 315 -9.57 9.70 6.42
N ILE A 316 -9.62 8.95 5.33
CA ILE A 316 -10.57 9.15 4.24
C ILE A 316 -11.37 7.87 4.07
N SER A 317 -12.68 7.99 3.90
CA SER A 317 -13.54 6.85 3.59
C SER A 317 -14.62 7.21 2.59
N THR A 318 -14.94 6.27 1.72
CA THR A 318 -15.94 6.34 0.66
C THR A 318 -16.81 5.08 0.71
N ALA A 319 -17.76 4.93 -0.20
CA ALA A 319 -18.50 3.67 -0.36
C ALA A 319 -17.61 2.51 -0.84
N LEU A 320 -16.44 2.81 -1.41
CA LEU A 320 -15.57 1.84 -2.10
C LEU A 320 -14.33 1.46 -1.29
N PHE A 321 -13.80 2.39 -0.49
CA PHE A 321 -12.63 2.13 0.34
C PHE A 321 -12.59 3.02 1.58
N ALA A 322 -11.74 2.65 2.54
CA ALA A 322 -11.32 3.51 3.63
C ALA A 322 -9.83 3.35 3.87
N ILE A 323 -9.12 4.45 4.05
CA ILE A 323 -7.68 4.49 4.35
C ILE A 323 -7.42 5.49 5.47
N GLY A 324 -6.55 5.14 6.42
CA GLY A 324 -6.18 6.00 7.53
C GLY A 324 -4.68 6.04 7.76
N VAL A 325 -4.21 7.11 8.40
CA VAL A 325 -2.79 7.35 8.70
C VAL A 325 -2.18 6.26 9.58
N GLU A 326 -2.99 5.53 10.37
CA GLU A 326 -2.54 4.40 11.19
C GLU A 326 -2.41 3.07 10.42
N GLY A 327 -2.35 3.13 9.09
CA GLY A 327 -2.24 1.93 8.23
C GLY A 327 -3.51 1.08 8.20
N LYS A 328 -4.65 1.60 8.68
CA LYS A 328 -5.95 0.91 8.60
C LYS A 328 -6.54 1.08 7.21
N VAL A 329 -6.75 -0.03 6.50
CA VAL A 329 -7.26 -0.05 5.12
C VAL A 329 -8.48 -0.97 5.00
N LYS A 330 -9.49 -0.58 4.23
CA LYS A 330 -10.63 -1.42 3.88
C LYS A 330 -10.99 -1.18 2.42
N PHE A 331 -11.16 -2.26 1.65
CA PHE A 331 -11.79 -2.21 0.32
C PHE A 331 -13.18 -2.85 0.40
N VAL A 332 -14.14 -2.32 -0.33
CA VAL A 332 -15.55 -2.74 -0.27
C VAL A 332 -15.94 -3.46 -1.56
N GLY A 333 -16.43 -4.70 -1.44
CA GLY A 333 -16.74 -5.58 -2.57
C GLY A 333 -17.92 -5.07 -3.41
N LYS A 334 -18.93 -4.51 -2.74
CA LYS A 334 -20.15 -3.97 -3.38
C LYS A 334 -19.87 -3.02 -4.56
N GLY A 335 -18.78 -2.26 -4.48
CA GLY A 335 -18.37 -1.35 -5.54
C GLY A 335 -17.97 -2.05 -6.84
N VAL A 336 -17.31 -3.20 -6.69
CA VAL A 336 -16.92 -4.07 -7.81
C VAL A 336 -18.17 -4.63 -8.48
N ASP A 337 -19.11 -5.14 -7.68
CA ASP A 337 -20.36 -5.73 -8.19
C ASP A 337 -21.22 -4.71 -8.96
N LEU A 338 -21.23 -3.45 -8.51
CA LEU A 338 -21.96 -2.36 -9.17
C LEU A 338 -21.39 -1.98 -10.54
N GLU A 339 -20.09 -2.13 -10.73
CA GLU A 339 -19.43 -1.85 -12.01
C GLU A 339 -19.57 -3.04 -12.97
N ASP A 340 -19.44 -4.28 -12.47
CA ASP A 340 -19.59 -5.50 -13.28
C ASP A 340 -21.05 -5.73 -13.76
N GLY A 341 -22.04 -5.17 -13.05
CA GLY A 341 -23.47 -5.31 -13.38
C GLY A 341 -24.02 -4.35 -14.44
N GLY A 342 -23.20 -3.43 -14.98
CA GLY A 342 -23.64 -2.54 -16.04
C GLY A 342 -23.71 -3.26 -17.39
N GLU A 343 -24.87 -3.25 -18.06
CA GLU A 343 -25.12 -3.85 -19.40
C GLU A 343 -24.28 -3.21 -20.55
N GLY A 344 -23.21 -2.50 -20.24
CA GLY A 344 -22.46 -1.66 -21.17
C GLY A 344 -21.07 -2.20 -21.48
N ASP A 345 -20.94 -2.76 -22.68
CA ASP A 345 -19.69 -3.02 -23.40
C ASP A 345 -18.82 -4.16 -22.83
N ASP A 346 -18.96 -5.32 -23.46
CA ASP A 346 -18.25 -6.60 -23.23
C ASP A 346 -16.75 -6.52 -23.62
N THR A 347 -16.11 -5.36 -23.40
CA THR A 347 -14.73 -5.08 -23.77
C THR A 347 -13.72 -5.68 -22.79
N GLY A 348 -14.04 -6.76 -22.08
CA GLY A 348 -13.08 -7.55 -21.28
C GLY A 348 -12.18 -6.74 -20.33
N GLY A 349 -12.60 -5.51 -20.00
CA GLY A 349 -11.80 -4.54 -19.29
C GLY A 349 -11.72 -4.92 -17.83
N VAL A 350 -10.57 -4.70 -17.21
CA VAL A 350 -10.48 -4.84 -15.75
C VAL A 350 -11.39 -3.79 -15.13
N ASN A 351 -12.36 -4.25 -14.34
CA ASN A 351 -13.14 -3.47 -13.39
C ASN A 351 -12.28 -2.35 -12.77
N ALA A 352 -12.65 -1.09 -13.03
CA ALA A 352 -11.90 0.09 -12.65
C ALA A 352 -11.79 0.23 -11.13
N VAL A 353 -12.79 -0.21 -10.36
CA VAL A 353 -12.70 -0.27 -8.89
C VAL A 353 -11.58 -1.23 -8.46
N ARG A 354 -11.52 -2.44 -9.04
CA ARG A 354 -10.42 -3.37 -8.76
C ARG A 354 -9.08 -2.74 -9.14
N ARG A 355 -8.99 -2.08 -10.29
CA ARG A 355 -7.76 -1.40 -10.76
C ARG A 355 -7.32 -0.29 -9.82
N ALA A 356 -8.25 0.57 -9.37
CA ALA A 356 -7.96 1.65 -8.44
C ALA A 356 -7.52 1.12 -7.06
N ASN A 357 -8.14 0.05 -6.57
CA ASN A 357 -7.71 -0.62 -5.33
C ASN A 357 -6.30 -1.22 -5.45
N TRP A 358 -5.97 -1.80 -6.61
CA TRP A 358 -4.62 -2.27 -6.90
C TRP A 358 -3.60 -1.12 -6.92
N GLN A 359 -3.94 -0.02 -7.57
CA GLN A 359 -3.08 1.15 -7.62
C GLN A 359 -2.84 1.72 -6.22
N ALA A 360 -3.87 1.80 -5.39
CA ALA A 360 -3.73 2.24 -4.00
C ALA A 360 -2.76 1.37 -3.20
N LEU A 361 -2.78 0.04 -3.38
CA LEU A 361 -1.81 -0.86 -2.75
C LEU A 361 -0.39 -0.71 -3.32
N ALA A 362 -0.25 -0.45 -4.62
CA ALA A 362 1.04 -0.19 -5.23
C ALA A 362 1.64 1.13 -4.72
N ASP A 363 0.82 2.19 -4.65
CA ASP A 363 1.21 3.47 -4.08
C ASP A 363 1.64 3.32 -2.60
N MET A 364 0.95 2.47 -1.82
CA MET A 364 1.35 2.18 -0.44
C MET A 364 2.75 1.53 -0.35
N LEU A 365 3.11 0.66 -1.30
CA LEU A 365 4.45 0.07 -1.35
C LEU A 365 5.54 1.10 -1.69
N GLU A 366 5.21 2.02 -2.60
CA GLU A 366 6.10 3.13 -2.94
C GLU A 366 6.30 4.05 -1.74
N GLU A 367 5.24 4.36 -1.00
CA GLU A 367 5.29 5.14 0.23
C GLU A 367 6.16 4.47 1.30
N VAL A 368 6.05 3.15 1.47
CA VAL A 368 6.98 2.39 2.34
C VAL A 368 8.42 2.60 1.89
N GLY A 369 8.71 2.43 0.60
CA GLY A 369 10.07 2.63 0.09
C GLY A 369 10.56 4.08 0.18
N ARG A 370 9.65 5.06 0.25
CA ARG A 370 10.00 6.47 0.51
C ARG A 370 10.38 6.69 1.97
N LEU A 371 9.57 6.18 2.91
CA LEU A 371 9.81 6.34 4.35
C LEU A 371 11.15 5.75 4.77
N GLU A 372 11.53 4.59 4.23
CA GLU A 372 12.83 3.98 4.53
C GLU A 372 14.01 4.83 4.05
N ARG A 373 13.91 5.41 2.85
CA ARG A 373 14.95 6.30 2.31
C ARG A 373 15.10 7.56 3.15
N GLU A 374 14.01 8.06 3.71
CA GLU A 374 14.03 9.23 4.59
C GLU A 374 14.66 8.92 5.95
N GLU A 375 14.36 7.75 6.52
CA GLU A 375 14.97 7.28 7.76
C GLU A 375 16.50 7.10 7.60
N GLU A 376 16.95 6.48 6.50
CA GLU A 376 18.38 6.33 6.19
C GLU A 376 19.10 7.70 6.06
N THR A 377 18.50 8.67 5.36
CA THR A 377 19.10 10.01 5.22
C THR A 377 19.18 10.79 6.53
N ALA A 378 18.22 10.56 7.44
CA ALA A 378 18.19 11.24 8.73
C ALA A 378 19.27 10.73 9.70
N GLU A 379 19.69 9.47 9.56
CA GLU A 379 20.80 8.90 10.34
C GLU A 379 22.16 9.48 9.91
N ASP A 380 22.39 9.64 8.60
CA ASP A 380 23.65 10.17 8.06
C ASP A 380 23.90 11.64 8.44
N ASP A 381 22.86 12.48 8.40
CA ASP A 381 22.95 13.90 8.77
C ASP A 381 23.23 14.13 10.27
N ASN A 382 23.02 13.11 11.11
CA ASN A 382 23.20 13.20 12.56
C ASN A 382 24.62 12.79 13.02
N ILE A 383 25.50 12.35 12.10
CA ILE A 383 26.86 11.90 12.43
C ILE A 383 27.81 13.08 12.74
N ASP A 384 27.50 14.30 12.29
CA ASP A 384 28.31 15.51 12.56
C ASP A 384 27.96 16.25 13.85
N VAL A 385 27.03 15.74 14.67
CA VAL A 385 26.68 16.31 15.98
C VAL A 385 27.06 15.36 17.12
N LEU A 386 28.34 14.97 17.19
CA LEU A 386 28.89 14.42 18.42
C LEU A 386 28.95 15.51 19.51
N PRO A 387 28.48 15.23 20.73
CA PRO A 387 28.28 16.27 21.74
C PRO A 387 29.60 16.64 22.42
N LEU A 388 30.01 17.90 22.27
CA LEU A 388 30.97 18.60 23.13
C LEU A 388 30.36 18.86 24.54
N ARG A 389 29.71 17.86 25.14
CA ARG A 389 29.05 17.90 26.46
C ARG A 389 29.63 16.86 27.43
N ALA A 390 30.94 16.72 27.45
CA ALA A 390 31.67 15.99 28.49
C ALA A 390 32.86 16.83 29.00
N ALA A 391 32.61 18.03 29.55
CA ALA A 391 33.65 18.83 30.20
C ALA A 391 33.17 19.86 31.23
N THR A 392 32.03 19.68 31.92
CA THR A 392 31.58 20.64 32.96
C THR A 392 30.96 19.96 34.18
N ALA A 393 31.62 18.92 34.69
CA ALA A 393 31.26 18.32 35.98
C ALA A 393 32.52 17.92 36.77
N PHE A 394 33.45 18.85 37.00
CA PHE A 394 34.50 18.71 38.01
C PHE A 394 34.96 20.09 38.48
N ALA A 395 34.14 20.78 39.30
CA ALA A 395 34.60 21.88 40.16
C ALA A 395 33.52 22.30 41.18
N THR A 396 33.20 21.45 42.15
CA THR A 396 32.69 21.94 43.46
C THR A 396 32.95 20.91 44.56
N LYS A 397 34.12 20.99 45.19
CA LYS A 397 34.40 20.53 46.56
C LYS A 397 35.84 20.94 46.92
N ILE A 398 36.01 22.15 47.44
CA ILE A 398 36.79 22.50 48.64
C ILE A 398 36.05 23.67 49.29
#